data_AF-A0A811YKH6-F1
#
_entry.id   AF-A0A811YKH6-F1
#
_cell.length_a   1.000
_cell.length_b   1.000
_cell.length_c   1.000
_cell.angle_alpha   90.00
_cell.angle_beta   90.00
_cell.angle_gamma   90.00
#
_symmetry.space_group_name_H-M   'P 1'
#
loop_
_entity.id
_entity.type
_entity.pdbx_description
1 polymer ?
#
loop_
_entity_poly.entity_id
_entity_poly.type
_entity_poly.pdbx_seq_one_letter_code
_entity_poly.pdbx_strand_id
1 'polypeptide(L)'
;MAKSKNHTTHNQSQKWHRNGIKKPRSQRYESLKGVDPKFLRNMRFAKKHNKKGLKKMQANNAKAMTARAEAIKALILNGGSRKLNRLAYIAHPKLGKRAHACIAKAATLAPALAPASTPVSTPAAQAPKGAQAPTKAPV
;
A
#
# COMPACT_ATOMS: atom_id res chain seq x y z
N MET A 1 83.93 -19.84 -15.04
CA MET A 1 82.57 -20.10 -14.53
C MET A 1 81.58 -19.18 -15.22
N ALA A 2 80.53 -19.72 -15.83
CA ALA A 2 79.48 -18.90 -16.46
C ALA A 2 78.48 -18.43 -15.38
N LYS A 3 78.13 -17.14 -15.38
CA LYS A 3 77.15 -16.59 -14.43
C LYS A 3 75.72 -16.85 -14.92
N SER A 4 74.83 -17.23 -14.02
CA SER A 4 73.38 -17.38 -14.27
C SER A 4 72.58 -16.25 -13.61
N LYS A 5 71.29 -16.15 -13.93
CA LYS A 5 70.39 -15.14 -13.33
C LYS A 5 69.95 -15.56 -11.93
N ASN A 6 70.03 -14.63 -10.98
CA ASN A 6 69.79 -14.91 -9.55
C ASN A 6 68.30 -14.95 -9.15
N HIS A 7 67.43 -14.13 -9.76
CA HIS A 7 66.00 -14.05 -9.40
C HIS A 7 65.13 -13.49 -10.54
N THR A 8 63.86 -13.93 -10.63
CA THR A 8 62.87 -13.39 -11.59
C THR A 8 61.41 -13.67 -11.19
N THR A 9 60.55 -12.65 -11.31
CA THR A 9 59.09 -12.74 -11.10
C THR A 9 58.31 -12.63 -12.43
N HIS A 10 59.01 -12.66 -13.58
CA HIS A 10 58.47 -12.33 -14.91
C HIS A 10 57.16 -13.07 -15.28
N ASN A 11 57.12 -14.40 -15.13
CA ASN A 11 55.96 -15.22 -15.51
C ASN A 11 55.08 -15.61 -14.30
N GLN A 12 55.30 -15.00 -13.12
CA GLN A 12 54.55 -15.40 -11.92
C GLN A 12 53.10 -14.89 -11.98
N SER A 13 52.91 -13.62 -12.34
CA SER A 13 51.58 -13.02 -12.48
C SER A 13 50.72 -13.76 -13.50
N GLN A 14 51.27 -14.09 -14.68
CA GLN A 14 50.52 -14.78 -15.73
C GLN A 14 50.06 -16.17 -15.28
N LYS A 15 50.89 -16.91 -14.53
CA LYS A 15 50.50 -18.20 -13.93
C LYS A 15 49.38 -18.05 -12.89
N TRP A 16 49.45 -17.05 -12.00
CA TRP A 16 48.39 -16.81 -11.01
C TRP A 16 47.04 -16.45 -11.66
N HIS A 17 47.07 -15.74 -12.79
CA HIS A 17 45.87 -15.32 -13.51
C HIS A 17 45.31 -16.38 -14.46
N ARG A 18 46.07 -17.42 -14.86
CA ARG A 18 45.54 -18.53 -15.69
C ARG A 18 44.27 -19.15 -15.13
N ASN A 19 44.22 -19.34 -13.81
CA ASN A 19 43.04 -19.89 -13.10
C ASN A 19 42.21 -18.79 -12.41
N GLY A 20 42.68 -17.54 -12.48
CA GLY A 20 42.14 -16.39 -11.76
C GLY A 20 42.42 -16.41 -10.26
N ILE A 21 42.80 -15.26 -9.71
CA ILE A 21 42.98 -15.08 -8.27
C ILE A 21 41.60 -14.96 -7.63
N LYS A 22 41.10 -16.06 -7.05
CA LYS A 22 39.77 -16.09 -6.41
C LYS A 22 39.82 -15.46 -5.02
N LYS A 23 38.82 -14.64 -4.70
CA LYS A 23 38.59 -14.14 -3.34
C LYS A 23 38.12 -15.29 -2.44
N PRO A 24 38.40 -15.25 -1.13
CA PRO A 24 37.83 -16.23 -0.20
C PRO A 24 36.30 -16.17 -0.24
N ARG A 25 35.65 -17.33 -0.07
CA ARG A 25 34.19 -17.42 -0.09
C ARG A 25 33.62 -16.83 1.20
N SER A 26 32.83 -15.77 1.09
CA SER A 26 32.03 -15.25 2.20
C SER A 26 30.86 -16.18 2.51
N GLN A 27 30.65 -16.52 3.77
CA GLN A 27 29.54 -17.35 4.24
C GLN A 27 28.63 -16.54 5.18
N ARG A 28 27.31 -16.75 5.12
CA ARG A 28 26.34 -16.02 5.96
C ARG A 28 26.63 -16.15 7.47
N TYR A 29 27.09 -17.32 7.89
CA TYR A 29 27.45 -17.61 9.28
C TYR A 29 28.87 -18.13 9.33
N GLU A 30 29.78 -17.36 9.92
CA GLU A 30 31.18 -17.73 10.11
C GLU A 30 31.39 -18.50 11.43
N SER A 31 32.58 -19.09 11.58
CA SER A 31 32.95 -19.79 12.81
C SER A 31 33.22 -18.81 13.96
N LEU A 32 32.87 -19.20 15.18
CA LEU A 32 33.13 -18.41 16.39
C LEU A 32 34.50 -18.74 17.03
N LYS A 33 35.46 -19.25 16.24
CA LYS A 33 36.80 -19.60 16.74
C LYS A 33 37.57 -18.30 17.03
N GLY A 34 38.20 -18.22 18.20
CA GLY A 34 38.94 -17.03 18.64
C GLY A 34 38.11 -15.99 19.40
N VAL A 35 36.80 -16.22 19.58
CA VAL A 35 35.95 -15.38 20.44
C VAL A 35 36.21 -15.69 21.92
N ASP A 36 36.09 -14.69 22.79
CA ASP A 36 36.32 -14.79 24.24
C ASP A 36 35.62 -16.04 24.86
N PRO A 37 36.39 -16.93 25.53
CA PRO A 37 35.84 -18.11 26.18
C PRO A 37 34.75 -17.82 27.21
N LYS A 38 34.84 -16.70 27.95
CA LYS A 38 33.82 -16.34 28.97
C LYS A 38 32.50 -16.00 28.31
N PHE A 39 32.52 -15.20 27.24
CA PHE A 39 31.35 -14.93 26.41
C PHE A 39 30.78 -16.21 25.77
N LEU A 40 31.63 -17.06 25.19
CA LEU A 40 31.18 -18.32 24.56
C LEU A 40 30.50 -19.26 25.56
N ARG A 41 31.00 -19.35 26.81
CA ARG A 41 30.34 -20.12 27.87
C ARG A 41 28.92 -19.62 28.11
N ASN A 42 28.75 -18.31 28.33
CA ASN A 42 27.42 -17.73 28.57
C ASN A 42 26.46 -17.95 27.39
N MET A 43 26.90 -17.66 26.16
CA MET A 43 26.08 -17.88 24.96
C MET A 43 25.65 -19.34 24.80
N ARG A 44 26.53 -20.30 25.12
CA ARG A 44 26.19 -21.73 25.10
C ARG A 44 25.14 -22.07 26.14
N PHE A 45 25.22 -21.52 27.36
CA PHE A 45 24.19 -21.70 28.39
C PHE A 45 22.85 -21.09 27.99
N ALA A 46 22.84 -19.89 27.43
CA ALA A 46 21.61 -19.26 26.93
C ALA A 46 20.94 -20.12 25.84
N LYS A 47 21.72 -20.57 24.85
CA LYS A 47 21.23 -21.49 23.79
C LYS A 47 20.73 -22.82 24.35
N LYS A 48 21.39 -23.38 25.37
CA LYS A 48 21.02 -24.63 26.03
C LYS A 48 19.62 -24.54 26.69
N HIS A 49 19.28 -23.40 27.28
CA HIS A 49 18.05 -23.26 28.07
C HIS A 49 16.87 -22.61 27.33
N ASN A 50 17.01 -22.26 26.04
CA ASN A 50 15.93 -21.66 25.24
C ASN A 50 14.63 -22.50 25.20
N LYS A 51 14.73 -23.83 25.30
CA LYS A 51 13.55 -24.73 25.31
C LYS A 51 12.59 -24.45 26.48
N LYS A 52 13.07 -23.90 27.60
CA LYS A 52 12.24 -23.59 28.78
C LYS A 52 11.16 -22.53 28.48
N GLY A 53 11.46 -21.57 27.60
CA GLY A 53 10.56 -20.46 27.26
C GLY A 53 9.59 -20.75 26.10
N LEU A 54 9.67 -21.94 25.49
CA LEU A 54 9.03 -22.21 24.20
C LEU A 54 7.50 -22.07 24.26
N LYS A 55 6.84 -22.58 25.30
CA LYS A 55 5.37 -22.49 25.46
C LYS A 55 4.88 -21.03 25.55
N LYS A 56 5.61 -20.20 26.30
CA LYS A 56 5.30 -18.76 26.45
C LYS A 56 5.44 -18.03 25.11
N MET A 57 6.51 -18.34 24.37
CA MET A 57 6.76 -17.78 23.05
C MET A 57 5.69 -18.19 22.04
N GLN A 58 5.30 -19.47 22.00
CA GLN A 58 4.24 -19.96 21.12
C GLN A 58 2.90 -19.27 21.39
N ALA A 59 2.50 -19.17 22.66
CA ALA A 59 1.26 -18.49 23.03
C ALA A 59 1.28 -17.01 22.63
N ASN A 60 2.41 -16.31 22.82
CA ASN A 60 2.55 -14.91 22.41
C ASN A 60 2.51 -14.75 20.88
N ASN A 61 3.21 -15.63 20.15
CA ASN A 61 3.20 -15.62 18.69
C ASN A 61 1.80 -15.91 18.13
N ALA A 62 1.07 -16.86 18.73
CA ALA A 62 -0.31 -17.15 18.34
C ALA A 62 -1.20 -15.92 18.55
N LYS A 63 -1.11 -15.26 19.72
CA LYS A 63 -1.83 -14.00 19.99
C LYS A 63 -1.49 -12.89 18.99
N ALA A 64 -0.21 -12.78 18.61
CA ALA A 64 0.22 -11.81 17.61
C ALA A 64 -0.33 -12.13 16.21
N MET A 65 -0.41 -13.41 15.83
CA MET A 65 -0.98 -13.83 14.56
C MET A 65 -2.49 -13.64 14.51
N THR A 66 -3.21 -13.94 15.60
CA THR A 66 -4.66 -13.71 15.67
C THR A 66 -4.97 -12.21 15.57
N ALA A 67 -4.25 -11.36 16.29
CA ALA A 67 -4.41 -9.90 16.20
C ALA A 67 -4.14 -9.38 14.77
N ARG A 68 -3.11 -9.90 14.10
CA ARG A 68 -2.84 -9.57 12.68
C ARG A 68 -3.98 -10.02 11.76
N ALA A 69 -4.52 -11.22 11.97
CA ALA A 69 -5.63 -11.73 11.18
C ALA A 69 -6.90 -10.89 11.36
N GLU A 70 -7.20 -10.49 12.58
CA GLU A 70 -8.32 -9.58 12.89
C GLU A 70 -8.12 -8.20 12.24
N ALA A 71 -6.91 -7.65 12.30
CA ALA A 71 -6.59 -6.38 11.64
C ALA A 71 -6.76 -6.46 10.11
N ILE A 72 -6.31 -7.54 9.48
CA ILE A 72 -6.52 -7.77 8.03
C ILE A 72 -8.00 -7.92 7.72
N LYS A 73 -8.74 -8.67 8.54
CA LYS A 73 -10.20 -8.84 8.39
C LYS A 73 -10.93 -7.51 8.51
N ALA A 74 -10.56 -6.67 9.48
CA ALA A 74 -11.13 -5.33 9.66
C ALA A 74 -10.83 -4.42 8.46
N LEU A 75 -9.62 -4.47 7.90
CA LEU A 75 -9.26 -3.74 6.68
C LEU A 75 -10.17 -4.14 5.50
N ILE A 76 -10.40 -5.43 5.30
CA ILE A 76 -11.23 -5.95 4.19
C ILE A 76 -12.70 -5.57 4.38
N LEU A 77 -13.23 -5.68 5.60
CA LEU A 77 -14.65 -5.45 5.89
C LEU A 77 -15.03 -3.95 5.84
N ASN A 78 -14.09 -3.05 6.13
CA ASN A 78 -14.24 -1.61 5.94
C ASN A 78 -14.07 -1.18 4.46
N GLY A 79 -14.53 -2.03 3.53
CA GLY A 79 -14.57 -1.74 2.10
C GLY A 79 -15.50 -0.55 1.81
N GLY A 80 -14.99 0.45 1.09
CA GLY A 80 -15.64 1.75 0.91
C GLY A 80 -17.09 1.73 0.41
N SER A 81 -17.80 2.85 0.58
CA SER A 81 -19.22 2.93 0.25
C SER A 81 -19.51 2.58 -1.21
N ARG A 82 -20.62 1.85 -1.46
CA ARG A 82 -21.06 1.46 -2.82
C ARG A 82 -21.15 2.65 -3.78
N LYS A 83 -21.50 3.84 -3.27
CA LYS A 83 -21.55 5.09 -4.04
C LYS A 83 -20.16 5.51 -4.53
N LEU A 84 -19.16 5.52 -3.65
CA LEU A 84 -17.79 5.90 -4.01
C LEU A 84 -17.18 4.91 -5.00
N ASN A 85 -17.40 3.61 -4.82
CA ASN A 85 -16.94 2.58 -5.75
C ASN A 85 -17.59 2.72 -7.14
N ARG A 86 -18.89 3.07 -7.21
CA ARG A 86 -19.58 3.35 -8.47
C ARG A 86 -19.00 4.58 -9.19
N LEU A 87 -18.74 5.66 -8.46
CA LEU A 87 -18.12 6.86 -9.03
C LEU A 87 -16.69 6.60 -9.52
N ALA A 88 -15.89 5.87 -8.75
CA ALA A 88 -14.54 5.48 -9.14
C ALA A 88 -14.55 4.59 -10.39
N TYR A 89 -15.50 3.65 -10.50
CA TYR A 89 -15.67 2.82 -11.69
C TYR A 89 -16.04 3.64 -12.94
N ILE A 90 -16.96 4.60 -12.81
CA ILE A 90 -17.35 5.48 -13.91
C ILE A 90 -16.17 6.34 -14.34
N ALA A 91 -15.47 7.00 -13.41
CA ALA A 91 -14.33 7.85 -13.71
C ALA A 91 -13.11 7.11 -14.30
N HIS A 92 -13.09 5.77 -14.24
CA HIS A 92 -11.94 5.00 -14.67
C HIS A 92 -11.82 4.93 -16.21
N PRO A 93 -10.70 5.39 -16.81
CA PRO A 93 -10.60 5.64 -18.26
C PRO A 93 -10.71 4.38 -19.13
N LYS A 94 -10.47 3.18 -18.59
CA LYS A 94 -10.67 1.90 -19.31
C LYS A 94 -12.01 1.24 -19.03
N LEU A 95 -12.48 1.30 -17.79
CA LEU A 95 -13.62 0.51 -17.32
C LEU A 95 -14.93 1.29 -17.48
N GLY A 96 -14.90 2.61 -17.29
CA GLY A 96 -16.04 3.50 -17.39
C GLY A 96 -16.40 3.93 -18.82
N LYS A 97 -15.64 3.53 -19.85
CA LYS A 97 -15.87 3.96 -21.24
C LYS A 97 -17.30 3.72 -21.71
N ARG A 98 -17.85 2.53 -21.42
CA ARG A 98 -19.24 2.18 -21.77
C ARG A 98 -20.25 2.99 -20.95
N ALA A 99 -19.99 3.21 -19.66
CA ALA A 99 -20.86 4.01 -18.81
C ALA A 99 -20.92 5.47 -19.28
N HIS A 100 -19.77 6.08 -19.60
CA HIS A 100 -19.71 7.42 -20.17
C HIS A 100 -20.46 7.51 -21.51
N ALA A 101 -20.28 6.52 -22.40
CA ALA A 101 -21.02 6.47 -23.66
C ALA A 101 -22.55 6.38 -23.44
N CYS A 102 -23.01 5.54 -22.50
CA CYS A 102 -24.43 5.46 -22.15
C CYS A 102 -24.97 6.76 -21.56
N ILE A 103 -24.22 7.42 -20.67
CA ILE A 103 -24.62 8.69 -20.05
C ILE A 103 -24.68 9.81 -21.10
N ALA A 104 -23.68 9.90 -21.98
CA ALA A 104 -23.68 10.87 -23.09
C ALA A 104 -24.84 10.61 -24.05
N LYS A 105 -25.14 9.34 -24.35
CA LYS A 105 -26.27 8.95 -25.19
C LYS A 105 -27.62 9.28 -24.54
N ALA A 106 -27.78 9.06 -23.23
CA ALA A 106 -28.97 9.45 -22.50
C ALA A 106 -29.14 10.97 -22.40
N ALA A 107 -28.05 11.72 -22.26
CA ALA A 107 -28.07 13.19 -22.24
C ALA A 107 -28.43 13.80 -23.61
N THR A 108 -28.00 13.16 -24.70
CA THR A 108 -28.29 13.60 -26.07
C THR A 108 -29.66 13.14 -26.57
N LEU A 109 -30.17 12.01 -26.09
CA LEU A 109 -31.49 11.45 -26.42
C LEU A 109 -32.58 11.78 -25.40
N ALA A 110 -32.35 12.73 -24.48
CA ALA A 110 -33.38 13.13 -23.54
C ALA A 110 -34.67 13.46 -24.34
N PRO A 111 -35.80 12.74 -24.12
CA PRO A 111 -37.02 13.12 -24.77
C PRO A 111 -37.33 14.54 -24.33
N ALA A 112 -37.40 15.46 -25.29
CA ALA A 112 -38.05 16.73 -25.08
C ALA A 112 -39.52 16.40 -24.72
N LEU A 113 -39.79 16.24 -23.43
CA LEU A 113 -41.14 16.49 -22.95
C LEU A 113 -41.30 18.00 -23.13
N ALA A 114 -41.90 18.35 -24.26
CA ALA A 114 -42.33 19.71 -24.54
C ALA A 114 -43.11 20.24 -23.31
N PRO A 115 -42.93 21.51 -22.92
CA PRO A 115 -43.83 22.10 -21.95
C PRO A 115 -45.23 22.07 -22.58
N ALA A 116 -46.10 21.21 -22.06
CA ALA A 116 -47.50 21.24 -22.41
C ALA A 116 -48.02 22.63 -22.08
N SER A 117 -48.44 23.31 -23.13
CA SER A 117 -49.13 24.58 -23.18
C SER A 117 -50.05 24.79 -21.98
N THR A 118 -49.77 25.82 -21.21
CA THR A 118 -50.76 26.52 -20.39
C THR A 118 -51.81 27.14 -21.33
N PRO A 119 -53.11 26.83 -21.20
CA PRO A 119 -54.13 27.66 -21.82
C PRO A 119 -54.22 28.99 -21.07
N VAL A 120 -54.07 30.03 -21.88
CA VAL A 120 -54.15 31.46 -21.61
C VAL A 120 -55.59 31.87 -21.24
N SER A 121 -55.73 32.43 -20.03
CA SER A 121 -56.56 33.55 -19.55
C SER A 121 -57.88 33.97 -20.22
N THR A 122 -58.84 34.36 -19.37
CA THR A 122 -59.78 35.49 -19.57
C THR A 122 -60.35 35.95 -18.19
N PRO A 123 -60.87 37.18 -18.00
CA PRO A 123 -60.09 38.39 -17.75
C PRO A 123 -60.47 39.17 -16.46
N ALA A 124 -59.54 40.04 -16.04
CA ALA A 124 -59.67 41.37 -15.40
C ALA A 124 -60.77 41.67 -14.35
N ALA A 125 -60.34 42.07 -13.14
CA ALA A 125 -60.87 43.22 -12.42
C ALA A 125 -59.80 43.81 -11.47
N GLN A 126 -59.84 45.12 -11.30
CA GLN A 126 -58.75 46.03 -10.93
C GLN A 126 -58.42 46.10 -9.42
N ALA A 127 -57.18 46.51 -9.13
CA ALA A 127 -56.65 47.00 -7.84
C ALA A 127 -57.25 48.41 -7.48
N PRO A 128 -56.90 49.13 -6.36
CA PRO A 128 -55.74 48.96 -5.45
C PRO A 128 -55.91 49.42 -3.96
N LYS A 129 -54.78 49.39 -3.23
CA LYS A 129 -54.34 50.23 -2.08
C LYS A 129 -54.67 49.83 -0.62
N GLY A 130 -53.61 49.87 0.20
CA GLY A 130 -53.61 49.94 1.67
C GLY A 130 -52.58 48.98 2.29
N ALA A 131 -51.30 49.33 2.41
CA ALA A 131 -50.67 50.07 3.51
C ALA A 131 -50.65 49.32 4.88
N GLN A 132 -49.43 49.23 5.43
CA GLN A 132 -49.01 49.04 6.83
C GLN A 132 -48.55 47.66 7.30
N ALA A 133 -47.22 47.57 7.47
CA ALA A 133 -46.58 46.83 8.56
C ALA A 133 -46.99 47.43 9.92
N PRO A 134 -46.92 46.66 11.02
CA PRO A 134 -45.76 46.88 11.88
C PRO A 134 -45.16 45.61 12.51
N THR A 135 -43.84 45.71 12.67
CA THR A 135 -42.99 45.16 13.72
C THR A 135 -43.68 44.76 15.04
N LYS A 136 -43.29 43.60 15.59
CA LYS A 136 -42.81 43.45 16.98
C LYS A 136 -42.32 42.02 17.26
N ALA A 137 -41.03 41.90 17.55
CA ALA A 137 -40.50 41.00 18.59
C ALA A 137 -40.20 41.88 19.83
N PRO A 138 -39.69 41.39 20.98
CA PRO A 138 -39.56 40.01 21.50
C PRO A 138 -40.17 39.87 22.93
N VAL A 139 -40.32 38.64 23.44
CA VAL A 139 -39.82 38.08 24.72
C VAL A 139 -39.97 36.56 24.63
#